data_AF-T1BEU3-F1
#
_entry.id   AF-T1BEU3-F1
#
_cell.length_a   1.000
_cell.length_b   1.000
_cell.length_c   1.000
_cell.angle_alpha   90.00
_cell.angle_beta   90.00
_cell.angle_gamma   90.00
#
_symmetry.space_group_name_H-M   'P 1'
#
loop_
_entity.id
_entity.type
_entity.pdbx_description
1 polymer ?
#
loop_
_entity_poly.entity_id
_entity_poly.type
_entity_poly.pdbx_seq_one_letter_code
_entity_poly.pdbx_strand_id
1 'polypeptide(L)'
;RKARDRRDEARALLADGIDPSTQRKAGKAGGANTFEAIAREWHAKHKAKWTPSYGAEIMRRLEVNVFPYIGAQAIASLNAPDILAVLRRIEARGAVDLAHRQHQACGQVFRYAVATGRATADPTPALRG
;
A
#
# COMPACT_ATOMS: atom_id res chain seq x y z
N ARG A 1 -0.71 -7.23 23.46
CA ARG A 1 -1.65 -7.90 22.52
C ARG A 1 -2.37 -6.83 21.72
N LYS A 2 -2.01 -6.56 20.45
CA LYS A 2 -2.74 -5.59 19.60
C LYS A 2 -2.33 -5.67 18.12
N ALA A 3 -2.41 -6.87 17.54
CA ALA A 3 -2.11 -7.10 16.13
C ALA A 3 -3.16 -7.95 15.41
N ARG A 4 -4.32 -8.21 16.04
CA ARG A 4 -5.36 -9.09 15.50
C ARG A 4 -6.69 -8.40 15.17
N ASP A 5 -6.95 -7.21 15.68
CA ASP A 5 -8.29 -6.62 15.59
C ASP A 5 -8.54 -5.76 14.34
N ARG A 6 -7.49 -5.41 13.57
CA ARG A 6 -7.64 -4.62 12.33
C ARG A 6 -7.91 -5.47 11.08
N ARG A 7 -7.97 -6.79 11.22
CA ARG A 7 -8.17 -7.72 10.09
C ARG A 7 -9.64 -7.78 9.65
N ASP A 8 -10.57 -7.53 10.57
CA ASP A 8 -12.01 -7.74 10.34
C ASP A 8 -12.75 -6.47 9.89
N GLU A 9 -12.22 -5.27 10.14
CA GLU A 9 -12.84 -4.00 9.71
C GLU A 9 -12.64 -3.70 8.21
N ALA A 10 -11.59 -4.25 7.58
CA ALA A 10 -11.30 -4.05 6.16
C ALA A 10 -12.29 -4.75 5.21
N ARG A 11 -13.19 -5.61 5.72
CA ARG A 11 -14.23 -6.26 4.92
C ARG A 11 -15.50 -5.41 4.72
N ALA A 12 -15.64 -4.29 5.44
CA ALA A 12 -16.87 -3.49 5.40
C ALA A 12 -16.86 -2.36 4.34
N LEU A 13 -15.78 -2.16 3.59
CA LEU A 13 -15.65 -1.08 2.60
C LEU A 13 -15.77 -1.57 1.14
N LEU A 14 -16.77 -2.40 0.87
CA LEU A 14 -17.15 -2.85 -0.48
C LEU A 14 -18.24 -1.94 -1.09
N ALA A 15 -17.93 -0.66 -1.25
CA ALA A 15 -18.75 0.25 -2.04
C ALA A 15 -17.86 1.35 -2.64
N ASP A 16 -17.19 1.04 -3.75
CA ASP A 16 -16.58 2.02 -4.69
C ASP A 16 -15.78 1.30 -5.78
N GLY A 17 -16.47 0.46 -6.57
CA GLY A 17 -15.99 0.06 -7.90
C GLY A 17 -14.77 -0.84 -7.99
N ILE A 18 -14.29 -1.44 -6.88
CA ILE A 18 -13.29 -2.51 -6.96
C ILE A 18 -14.02 -3.84 -7.15
N ASP A 19 -13.92 -4.39 -8.36
CA ASP A 19 -14.52 -5.67 -8.72
C ASP A 19 -14.03 -6.80 -7.78
N PRO A 20 -14.91 -7.45 -6.98
CA PRO A 20 -14.53 -8.49 -6.03
C PRO A 20 -13.96 -9.76 -6.68
N SER A 21 -14.09 -9.90 -8.01
CA SER A 21 -13.70 -11.12 -8.73
C SER A 21 -12.17 -11.30 -8.85
N THR A 22 -11.38 -10.23 -8.75
CA THR A 22 -9.91 -10.29 -8.78
C THR A 22 -9.29 -10.72 -7.45
N GLN A 23 -9.99 -10.53 -6.31
CA GLN A 23 -9.51 -10.98 -5.00
C GLN A 23 -9.46 -12.50 -4.85
N ARG A 24 -10.16 -13.27 -5.71
CA ARG A 24 -10.28 -14.72 -5.55
C ARG A 24 -9.13 -15.51 -6.20
N LYS A 25 -8.28 -14.89 -7.02
CA LYS A 25 -7.19 -15.59 -7.75
C LYS A 25 -5.77 -15.36 -7.22
N ALA A 26 -5.54 -14.40 -6.33
CA ALA A 26 -4.24 -14.26 -5.67
C ALA A 26 -4.19 -15.24 -4.49
N GLY A 27 -3.50 -16.37 -4.68
CA GLY A 27 -3.32 -17.42 -3.67
C GLY A 27 -2.98 -16.82 -2.31
N LYS A 28 -3.56 -17.39 -1.24
CA LYS A 28 -3.34 -17.02 0.17
C LYS A 28 -1.88 -16.62 0.40
N ALA A 29 -1.58 -15.32 0.33
CA ALA A 29 -0.32 -14.83 0.84
C ALA A 29 -0.37 -15.09 2.35
N GLY A 30 0.51 -15.98 2.84
CA GLY A 30 0.84 -15.98 4.26
C GLY A 30 1.13 -14.53 4.64
N GLY A 31 0.60 -14.06 5.77
CA GLY A 31 0.46 -12.62 6.09
C GLY A 31 1.74 -11.76 5.94
N ALA A 32 2.91 -12.38 5.81
CA ALA A 32 4.20 -11.77 5.51
C ALA A 32 4.33 -11.10 4.12
N ASN A 33 3.52 -11.46 3.11
CA ASN A 33 3.66 -10.94 1.73
C ASN A 33 2.56 -9.94 1.31
N THR A 34 1.88 -9.33 2.28
CA THR A 34 0.89 -8.28 2.02
C THR A 34 1.56 -6.92 1.79
N PHE A 35 0.92 -6.01 1.05
CA PHE A 35 1.47 -4.66 0.84
C PHE A 35 1.80 -3.95 2.15
N GLU A 36 0.91 -4.04 3.14
CA GLU A 36 1.13 -3.45 4.46
C GLU A 36 2.33 -4.07 5.19
N ALA A 37 2.46 -5.41 5.20
CA ALA A 37 3.59 -6.07 5.83
C ALA A 37 4.92 -5.59 5.23
N ILE A 38 4.99 -5.52 3.89
CA ILE A 38 6.19 -5.08 3.18
C ILE A 38 6.45 -3.59 3.38
N ALA A 39 5.41 -2.75 3.43
CA ALA A 39 5.54 -1.32 3.71
C ALA A 39 6.07 -1.07 5.13
N ARG A 40 5.64 -1.85 6.13
CA ARG A 40 6.15 -1.75 7.50
C ARG A 40 7.60 -2.21 7.61
N GLU A 41 7.97 -3.29 6.92
CA GLU A 41 9.35 -3.77 6.86
C GLU A 41 10.28 -2.75 6.18
N TRP A 42 9.85 -2.22 5.03
CA TRP A 42 10.52 -1.14 4.31
C TRP A 42 10.72 0.08 5.23
N HIS A 43 9.65 0.51 5.91
CA HIS A 43 9.69 1.65 6.81
C HIS A 43 10.69 1.45 7.95
N ALA A 44 10.66 0.29 8.62
CA ALA A 44 11.60 -0.03 9.69
C ALA A 44 13.06 0.05 9.24
N LYS A 45 13.36 -0.42 8.01
CA LYS A 45 14.71 -0.36 7.42
C LYS A 45 15.17 1.07 7.09
N HIS A 46 14.24 1.96 6.77
CA HIS A 46 14.56 3.35 6.40
C HIS A 46 14.41 4.34 7.57
N LYS A 47 13.76 3.93 8.66
CA LYS A 47 13.48 4.77 9.83
C LYS A 47 14.73 5.45 10.41
N ALA A 48 15.89 4.77 10.39
CA ALA A 48 17.16 5.33 10.87
C ALA A 48 17.67 6.53 10.05
N LYS A 49 17.22 6.67 8.80
CA LYS A 49 17.59 7.79 7.92
C LYS A 49 16.69 9.02 8.09
N TRP A 50 15.63 8.89 8.87
CA TRP A 50 14.63 9.93 9.05
C TRP A 50 14.60 10.42 10.49
N THR A 51 14.17 11.66 10.68
CA THR A 51 13.77 12.10 12.02
C THR A 51 12.58 11.26 12.49
N PRO A 52 12.43 11.03 13.81
CA PRO A 52 11.31 10.25 14.34
C PRO A 52 9.94 10.77 13.90
N SER A 53 9.77 12.09 13.84
CA SER A 53 8.53 12.74 13.40
C SER A 53 8.24 12.50 11.92
N TYR A 54 9.23 12.62 11.05
CA TYR A 54 9.06 12.41 9.62
C TYR A 54 8.74 10.94 9.30
N GLY A 55 9.45 10.00 9.94
CA GLY A 55 9.16 8.58 9.81
C GLY A 55 7.73 8.26 10.29
N ALA A 56 7.32 8.76 11.46
CA ALA A 56 5.97 8.54 11.96
C ALA A 56 4.90 9.07 11.00
N GLU A 57 5.12 10.25 10.41
CA GLU A 57 4.18 10.86 9.47
C GLU A 57 4.06 10.08 8.15
N ILE A 58 5.16 9.52 7.62
CA ILE A 58 5.10 8.61 6.46
C ILE A 58 4.21 7.40 6.76
N MET A 59 4.42 6.74 7.90
CA MET A 59 3.63 5.57 8.27
C MET A 59 2.16 5.94 8.50
N ARG A 60 1.89 7.05 9.20
CA ARG A 60 0.53 7.54 9.42
C ARG A 60 -0.22 7.78 8.12
N ARG A 61 0.44 8.38 7.12
CA ARG A 61 -0.17 8.63 5.81
C ARG A 61 -0.50 7.34 5.08
N LEU A 62 0.39 6.35 5.11
CA LEU A 62 0.14 5.02 4.54
C LEU A 62 -1.04 4.33 5.25
N GLU A 63 -1.08 4.38 6.58
CA GLU A 63 -2.16 3.78 7.39
C GLU A 63 -3.53 4.38 7.10
N VAL A 64 -3.60 5.69 6.84
CA VAL A 64 -4.88 6.38 6.60
C VAL A 64 -5.28 6.34 5.13
N ASN A 65 -4.33 6.37 4.19
CA ASN A 65 -4.64 6.63 2.79
C ASN A 65 -4.39 5.45 1.86
N VAL A 66 -3.63 4.44 2.27
CA VAL A 66 -3.21 3.34 1.39
C VAL A 66 -3.63 1.99 1.94
N PHE A 67 -3.27 1.68 3.19
CA PHE A 67 -3.57 0.38 3.79
C PHE A 67 -5.04 -0.01 3.83
N PRO A 68 -6.00 0.92 4.05
CA PRO A 68 -7.43 0.55 4.06
C PRO A 68 -7.91 -0.03 2.74
N TYR A 69 -7.24 0.27 1.62
CA TYR A 69 -7.66 -0.12 0.28
C TYR A 69 -6.87 -1.30 -0.26
N ILE A 70 -5.54 -1.29 -0.10
CA ILE A 70 -4.65 -2.30 -0.71
C ILE A 70 -3.73 -3.01 0.30
N GLY A 71 -3.76 -2.61 1.57
CA GLY A 71 -2.79 -3.07 2.58
C GLY A 71 -2.81 -4.58 2.80
N ALA A 72 -3.99 -5.19 2.79
CA ALA A 72 -4.17 -6.63 2.99
C ALA A 72 -3.92 -7.49 1.73
N GLN A 73 -3.79 -6.87 0.55
CA GLN A 73 -3.58 -7.59 -0.69
C GLN A 73 -2.13 -8.05 -0.82
N ALA A 74 -1.91 -9.17 -1.51
CA ALA A 74 -0.57 -9.65 -1.80
C ALA A 74 0.14 -8.65 -2.71
N ILE A 75 1.36 -8.23 -2.35
CA ILE A 75 2.07 -7.20 -3.12
C ILE A 75 2.34 -7.63 -4.57
N ALA A 76 2.55 -8.93 -4.80
CA ALA A 76 2.75 -9.50 -6.12
C ALA A 76 1.49 -9.48 -7.02
N SER A 77 0.30 -9.32 -6.44
CA SER A 77 -0.95 -9.25 -7.21
C SER A 77 -1.39 -7.84 -7.59
N LEU A 78 -0.79 -6.82 -6.97
CA LEU A 78 -1.16 -5.43 -7.20
C LEU A 78 -0.59 -4.93 -8.53
N ASN A 79 -1.43 -4.23 -9.30
CA ASN A 79 -1.10 -3.67 -10.60
C ASN A 79 -1.25 -2.13 -10.62
N ALA A 80 -0.92 -1.50 -11.75
CA ALA A 80 -0.99 -0.04 -11.90
C ALA A 80 -2.41 0.52 -11.66
N PRO A 81 -3.49 -0.05 -12.23
CA PRO A 81 -4.87 0.35 -11.90
C PRO A 81 -5.20 0.33 -10.40
N ASP A 82 -4.78 -0.69 -9.66
CA ASP A 82 -5.03 -0.78 -8.21
C ASP A 82 -4.41 0.42 -7.47
N ILE A 83 -3.17 0.77 -7.81
CA ILE A 83 -2.48 1.91 -7.21
C ILE A 83 -3.12 3.23 -7.64
N LEU A 84 -3.48 3.37 -8.92
CA LEU A 84 -4.15 4.57 -9.44
C LEU A 84 -5.48 4.84 -8.73
N ALA A 85 -6.26 3.79 -8.45
CA ALA A 85 -7.54 3.91 -7.73
C ALA A 85 -7.35 4.51 -6.33
N VAL A 86 -6.29 4.10 -5.62
CA VAL A 86 -5.94 4.67 -4.30
C VAL A 86 -5.55 6.14 -4.42
N LEU A 87 -4.71 6.49 -5.40
CA LEU A 87 -4.22 7.86 -5.61
C LEU A 87 -5.36 8.81 -5.97
N ARG A 88 -6.24 8.41 -6.90
CA ARG A 88 -7.43 9.18 -7.29
C ARG A 88 -8.36 9.46 -6.11
N ARG A 89 -8.45 8.54 -5.15
CA ARG A 89 -9.21 8.74 -3.91
C ARG A 89 -8.63 9.82 -3.01
N ILE A 90 -7.32 9.99 -3.02
CA ILE A 90 -6.64 11.06 -2.29
C ILE A 90 -6.85 12.39 -3.02
N GLU A 91 -6.72 12.39 -4.34
CA GLU A 91 -6.94 13.55 -5.21
C GLU A 91 -8.38 14.06 -5.14
N ALA A 92 -9.37 13.16 -5.16
CA ALA A 92 -10.79 13.50 -5.07
C ALA A 92 -11.15 14.25 -3.77
N ARG A 93 -10.33 14.14 -2.73
CA ARG A 93 -10.46 14.89 -1.46
C ARG A 93 -9.75 16.25 -1.49
N GLY A 94 -9.21 16.66 -2.65
CA GLY A 94 -8.42 17.88 -2.83
C GLY A 94 -6.96 17.77 -2.37
N ALA A 95 -6.49 16.58 -1.96
CA ALA A 95 -5.17 16.40 -1.35
C ALA A 95 -4.10 15.96 -2.38
N VAL A 96 -3.92 16.73 -3.45
CA VAL A 96 -3.04 16.35 -4.58
C VAL A 96 -1.58 16.14 -4.17
N ASP A 97 -1.01 17.03 -3.35
CA ASP A 97 0.36 16.85 -2.84
C ASP A 97 0.51 15.57 -2.01
N LEU A 98 -0.54 15.20 -1.26
CA LEU A 98 -0.54 13.97 -0.50
C LEU A 98 -0.57 12.76 -1.44
N ALA A 99 -1.35 12.82 -2.53
CA ALA A 99 -1.40 11.78 -3.55
C ALA A 99 -0.02 11.56 -4.18
N HIS A 100 0.67 12.62 -4.60
CA HIS A 100 2.04 12.53 -5.11
C HIS A 100 3.00 11.89 -4.09
N ARG A 101 2.91 12.29 -2.81
CA ARG A 101 3.74 11.67 -1.76
C ARG A 101 3.42 10.19 -1.55
N GLN A 102 2.14 9.80 -1.64
CA GLN A 102 1.74 8.39 -1.54
C GLN A 102 2.19 7.60 -2.76
N HIS A 103 2.13 8.17 -3.97
CA HIS A 103 2.68 7.55 -5.19
C HIS A 103 4.16 7.22 -5.02
N GLN A 104 4.94 8.18 -4.54
CA GLN A 104 6.38 7.99 -4.27
C GLN A 104 6.63 6.93 -3.18
N ALA A 105 5.83 6.94 -2.10
CA ALA A 105 5.94 5.94 -1.04
C ALA A 105 5.61 4.53 -1.56
N CYS A 106 4.51 4.37 -2.31
CA CYS A 106 4.14 3.11 -2.95
C CYS A 106 5.26 2.58 -3.85
N GLY A 107 5.85 3.42 -4.71
CA GLY A 107 6.97 3.01 -5.56
C GLY A 107 8.21 2.59 -4.77
N GLN A 108 8.47 3.21 -3.61
CA GLN A 108 9.56 2.77 -2.73
C GLN A 108 9.28 1.40 -2.09
N VAL A 109 8.03 1.15 -1.68
CA VAL A 109 7.60 -0.16 -1.16
C VAL A 109 7.70 -1.25 -2.24
N PHE A 110 7.23 -0.99 -3.47
CA PHE A 110 7.35 -1.95 -4.56
C PHE A 110 8.79 -2.25 -4.94
N ARG A 111 9.64 -1.22 -5.08
CA ARG A 111 11.08 -1.44 -5.35
C ARG A 111 11.75 -2.26 -4.24
N TYR A 112 11.36 -2.05 -2.99
CA TYR A 112 11.83 -2.89 -1.88
C TYR A 112 11.32 -4.34 -1.98
N ALA A 113 10.06 -4.54 -2.37
CA ALA A 113 9.49 -5.86 -2.60
C ALA A 113 10.21 -6.61 -3.73
N VAL A 114 10.51 -5.93 -4.84
CA VAL A 114 11.31 -6.47 -5.95
C VAL A 114 12.70 -6.85 -5.48
N ALA A 115 13.39 -5.96 -4.76
CA ALA A 115 14.73 -6.22 -4.23
C ALA A 115 14.78 -7.39 -3.23
N THR A 116 13.66 -7.76 -2.62
CA THR A 116 13.54 -8.88 -1.68
C THR A 116 12.87 -10.13 -2.29
N GLY A 117 12.62 -10.13 -3.59
CA GLY A 117 12.03 -11.28 -4.30
C GLY A 117 10.54 -11.52 -4.03
N ARG A 118 9.82 -10.52 -3.51
CA ARG A 118 8.40 -10.61 -3.11
C ARG A 118 7.44 -10.03 -4.15
N ALA A 119 7.96 -9.29 -5.12
CA ALA A 119 7.25 -8.81 -6.30
C ALA A 119 8.19 -8.91 -7.52
N THR A 120 7.63 -8.97 -8.72
CA THR A 120 8.42 -9.06 -9.96
C THR A 120 8.69 -7.70 -10.60
N ALA A 121 7.85 -6.69 -10.34
CA ALA A 121 7.99 -5.35 -10.89
C ALA A 121 7.36 -4.28 -9.98
N ASP A 122 7.77 -3.02 -10.19
CA ASP A 122 7.12 -1.83 -9.63
C ASP A 122 6.13 -1.27 -10.68
N PRO A 123 4.81 -1.27 -10.43
CA PRO A 123 3.81 -0.77 -11.37
C PRO A 123 3.66 0.77 -11.34
N THR A 124 4.25 1.46 -10.35
CA THR A 124 4.04 2.90 -10.17
C THR A 124 4.65 3.83 -11.24
N PRO A 125 5.74 3.49 -11.96
CA PRO A 125 6.27 4.33 -13.02
C PRO A 125 5.27 4.56 -14.17
N ALA A 126 4.41 3.58 -14.46
CA ALA A 126 3.38 3.68 -15.49
C ALA A 126 2.28 4.71 -15.18
N LEU A 127 2.25 5.21 -13.94
CA LEU A 127 1.28 6.21 -13.47
C LEU A 127 1.83 7.65 -13.57
N ARG A 128 3.06 7.84 -14.07
CA ARG A 128 3.60 9.17 -14.33
C ARG A 128 3.12 9.62 -15.72
N GLY A 129 2.34 10.69 -15.76
CA GLY A 129 1.80 11.29 -16.98
C GLY A 129 1.19 12.65 -16.69
#